data_AF-A0A949L700-F1
#
_entry.id   AF-A0A949L700-F1
#
_cell.length_a   1.000
_cell.length_b   1.000
_cell.length_c   1.000
_cell.angle_alpha   90.00
_cell.angle_beta   90.00
_cell.angle_gamma   90.00
#
_symmetry.space_group_name_H-M   'P 1'
#
loop_
_entity.id
_entity.type
_entity.pdbx_description
1 polymer ?
#
loop_
_entity_poly.entity_id
_entity_poly.type
_entity_poly.pdbx_seq_one_letter_code
_entity_poly.pdbx_strand_id
1 'polypeptide(L)' 'MKKNAEAELPKQGIMQKIDDLRVFFEHAKVELKKVVWPDKQETISTSSAVLLLVVVLALFLGVVDLVLTKIIAAVLS' A
#
# COMPACT_ATOMS: atom_id res chain seq x y z
N MET A 1 37.60 52.24 18.46
CA MET A 1 36.17 52.28 18.05
C MET A 1 35.80 50.90 17.53
N LYS A 2 35.12 50.09 18.33
CA LYS A 2 34.62 48.76 17.96
C LYS A 2 33.16 48.92 17.53
N LYS A 3 32.82 48.55 16.31
CA LYS A 3 31.41 48.33 15.94
C LYS A 3 31.33 47.23 14.88
N ASN A 4 30.45 46.27 15.18
CA ASN A 4 29.72 45.41 14.24
C ASN A 4 30.44 44.13 13.80
N ALA A 5 30.59 43.21 14.76
CA ALA A 5 30.54 41.79 14.47
C ALA A 5 29.06 41.37 14.45
N GLU A 6 28.38 41.55 13.32
CA GLU A 6 27.07 40.95 13.07
C GLU A 6 27.29 39.60 12.41
N ALA A 7 27.01 38.54 13.16
CA ALA A 7 27.12 37.17 12.71
C ALA A 7 26.11 36.91 11.58
N GLU A 8 26.62 36.58 10.39
CA GLU A 8 25.81 36.19 9.24
C GLU A 8 25.14 34.84 9.55
N LEU A 9 23.88 34.89 10.00
CA LEU A 9 23.08 33.70 10.26
C LEU A 9 22.99 32.85 8.98
N PRO A 10 23.17 31.51 9.07
CA PRO A 10 23.15 30.61 7.92
C PRO A 10 21.72 30.48 7.36
N LYS A 11 21.26 31.51 6.65
CA LYS A 11 19.98 31.52 5.92
C LYS A 11 19.96 30.53 4.74
N GLN A 12 21.12 29.98 4.40
CA GLN A 12 21.29 29.04 3.29
C GLN A 12 20.78 27.63 3.63
N GLY A 13 20.89 27.18 4.89
CA GLY A 13 20.63 25.77 5.23
C GLY A 13 19.15 25.34 5.17
N ILE A 14 18.20 26.25 5.40
CA ILE A 14 16.76 25.94 5.36
C ILE A 14 16.20 26.14 3.96
N MET A 15 16.59 27.23 3.28
CA MET A 15 16.13 27.50 1.92
C MET A 15 16.66 26.46 0.93
N GLN A 16 17.93 26.05 1.07
CA GLN A 16 18.50 24.95 0.27
C GLN A 16 17.78 23.62 0.50
N LYS A 17 17.45 23.29 1.76
CA LYS A 17 16.68 22.07 2.06
C LYS A 17 15.30 22.07 1.41
N ILE A 18 14.63 23.23 1.37
CA ILE A 18 13.32 23.37 0.71
C ILE A 18 13.45 23.17 -0.81
N ASP A 19 14.49 23.72 -1.41
CA ASP A 19 14.78 23.53 -2.83
C ASP A 19 15.14 22.06 -3.15
N ASP A 20 15.95 21.41 -2.33
CA ASP A 20 16.29 19.98 -2.44
C ASP A 20 15.05 19.08 -2.32
N LEU A 21 14.15 19.39 -1.38
CA LEU A 21 12.86 18.70 -1.21
C LEU A 21 11.95 18.90 -2.42
N ARG A 22 11.88 20.12 -2.97
CA ARG A 22 11.09 20.42 -4.17
C ARG A 22 11.59 19.62 -5.37
N VAL A 23 12.91 19.57 -5.55
CA VAL A 23 13.57 18.78 -6.60
C VAL A 23 13.26 17.28 -6.40
N PHE A 24 13.37 16.76 -5.17
CA PHE A 24 13.02 15.37 -4.86
C PHE A 24 11.58 15.00 -5.24
N PHE A 25 10.60 15.85 -4.92
CA PHE A 25 9.19 15.62 -5.29
C PHE A 25 8.95 15.67 -6.81
N GLU A 26 9.64 16.56 -7.53
CA GLU A 26 9.61 16.59 -9.00
C GLU A 26 10.15 15.28 -9.59
N HIS A 27 11.31 14.81 -9.11
CA HIS A 27 11.89 13.54 -9.56
C HIS A 27 11.00 12.33 -9.23
N ALA A 28 10.45 12.27 -8.01
CA ALA A 28 9.53 11.21 -7.60
C ALA A 28 8.27 11.16 -8.47
N LYS A 29 7.71 12.32 -8.85
CA LYS A 29 6.55 12.40 -9.75
C LYS A 29 6.86 11.86 -11.15
N VAL A 30 8.08 12.10 -11.65
CA VAL A 30 8.53 11.57 -12.94
C VAL A 30 8.71 10.04 -12.89
N GLU A 31 9.21 9.50 -11.79
CA GLU A 31 9.36 8.05 -11.60
C GLU A 31 8.01 7.34 -11.40
N LEU A 32 7.09 7.95 -10.65
CA LEU A 32 5.73 7.43 -10.49
C LEU A 32 4.96 7.34 -11.82
N LYS A 33 5.30 8.18 -12.80
CA LYS A 33 4.76 8.06 -14.17
C LYS A 33 5.30 6.87 -14.95
N LYS A 34 6.45 6.30 -14.55
CA LYS A 34 6.99 5.06 -15.14
C LYS A 34 6.34 3.81 -14.56
N VAL A 35 5.61 3.94 -13.44
CA VAL A 35 4.84 2.84 -12.88
C VAL A 35 3.66 2.57 -13.80
N VAL A 36 3.66 1.40 -14.40
CA VAL A 36 2.58 0.92 -15.25
C VAL A 36 1.40 0.58 -14.35
N TRP A 37 0.48 1.53 -14.19
CA TRP A 37 -0.77 1.26 -13.49
C TRP A 37 -1.61 0.32 -14.35
N PRO A 38 -1.99 -0.85 -13.81
CA PRO A 38 -2.75 -1.82 -14.58
C PRO A 38 -4.08 -1.21 -15.01
N ASP A 39 -4.50 -1.55 -16.23
CA ASP A 39 -5.82 -1.14 -16.70
C ASP A 39 -6.90 -1.70 -15.78
N LYS A 40 -7.97 -0.92 -15.58
CA LYS A 40 -9.06 -1.28 -14.66
C LYS A 40 -9.72 -2.59 -15.10
N GLN A 41 -9.76 -2.89 -16.39
CA GLN A 41 -10.36 -4.13 -16.90
C GLN A 41 -9.54 -5.37 -16.53
N GLU A 42 -8.22 -5.32 -16.69
CA GLU A 42 -7.33 -6.43 -16.32
C GLU A 42 -7.34 -6.68 -14.81
N THR A 43 -7.40 -5.60 -14.02
CA THR A 43 -7.49 -5.69 -12.55
C THR A 43 -8.79 -6.35 -12.10
N ILE A 44 -9.92 -6.02 -12.73
CA ILE A 44 -11.22 -6.62 -12.41
C ILE A 44 -11.26 -8.08 -12.89
N SER A 45 -10.75 -8.37 -14.08
CA SER A 45 -10.70 -9.73 -14.63
C SER A 45 -9.92 -10.67 -13.70
N THR A 46 -8.71 -10.27 -13.30
CA THR A 46 -7.88 -11.04 -12.37
C THR A 46 -8.51 -11.16 -10.98
N SER A 47 -9.12 -10.10 -10.45
CA SER A 47 -9.83 -10.16 -9.16
C SER A 47 -11.07 -11.03 -9.19
N SER A 48 -11.79 -11.08 -10.31
CA SER A 48 -13.00 -11.89 -10.47
C SER A 48 -12.70 -13.39 -10.44
N ALA A 49 -11.58 -13.81 -11.03
CA ALA A 49 -11.11 -15.20 -10.96
C ALA A 49 -10.79 -15.61 -9.51
N VAL A 50 -10.13 -14.73 -8.76
CA VAL A 50 -9.85 -14.96 -7.33
C VAL A 50 -11.13 -15.04 -6.51
N LEU A 51 -12.11 -14.16 -6.75
CA LEU A 51 -13.41 -14.21 -6.08
C LEU A 51 -14.12 -15.55 -6.33
N LEU A 52 -14.10 -16.02 -7.58
CA LEU A 52 -14.73 -17.29 -7.95
C LEU A 52 -14.04 -18.48 -7.24
N LEU A 53 -12.71 -18.46 -7.17
CA LEU A 53 -11.93 -19.44 -6.39
C LEU A 53 -12.31 -19.42 -4.90
N VAL A 54 -12.39 -18.23 -4.30
CA VAL A 54 -12.75 -18.07 -2.88
C VAL A 54 -14.16 -18.62 -2.60
N VAL A 55 -15.12 -18.38 -3.49
CA VAL A 55 -16.48 -18.93 -3.36
C VAL A 55 -16.47 -20.46 -3.34
N VAL A 56 -15.72 -21.09 -4.25
CA VAL A 56 -15.61 -22.55 -4.30
C VAL A 56 -14.97 -23.10 -3.02
N LEU A 57 -13.89 -22.49 -2.55
CA LEU A 57 -13.23 -22.89 -1.31
C LEU A 57 -14.13 -22.71 -0.08
N ALA A 58 -14.87 -21.61 -0.01
CA ALA A 58 -15.80 -21.35 1.09
C ALA A 58 -16.94 -22.37 1.14
N LEU A 59 -17.48 -22.75 -0.03
CA LEU A 59 -18.48 -23.83 -0.10
C LEU A 59 -17.90 -25.17 0.34
N PHE A 60 -16.70 -25.52 -0.14
CA PHE A 60 -16.04 -26.77 0.25
C PHE A 60 -15.79 -26.84 1.76
N LEU A 61 -15.16 -25.81 2.33
CA LEU A 61 -14.90 -25.74 3.77
C LEU A 61 -16.22 -25.76 4.55
N GLY A 62 -17.20 -24.95 4.16
CA GLY A 62 -18.51 -24.93 4.83
C GLY A 62 -19.20 -26.29 4.86
N VAL A 63 -19.12 -27.08 3.78
CA VAL A 63 -19.64 -28.46 3.78
C VAL A 63 -18.87 -29.34 4.76
N VAL A 64 -17.53 -29.25 4.77
CA VAL A 64 -16.68 -30.01 5.70
C VAL A 64 -16.99 -29.65 7.16
N ASP A 65 -17.13 -28.36 7.48
CA ASP A 65 -17.48 -27.87 8.81
C ASP A 65 -18.84 -28.40 9.28
N LEU A 66 -19.84 -28.43 8.39
CA LEU A 66 -21.16 -29.01 8.68
C LEU A 66 -21.07 -30.51 8.96
N VAL A 67 -20.34 -31.26 8.14
CA VAL A 67 -20.14 -32.71 8.34
C VAL A 67 -19.43 -32.97 9.65
N LEU A 68 -18.35 -32.23 9.92
CA LEU A 68 -17.57 -32.40 11.14
C LEU A 68 -18.40 -32.09 12.39
N THR A 69 -19.22 -31.04 12.35
CA THR A 69 -20.15 -30.69 13.45
C THR A 69 -21.13 -31.84 13.73
N LYS A 70 -21.65 -32.50 12.68
CA LYS A 70 -22.56 -33.64 12.84
C LYS A 70 -21.87 -34.86 13.44
N ILE A 71 -20.64 -35.14 13.02
CA ILE A 71 -19.83 -36.24 13.57
C ILE A 71 -19.53 -35.98 15.04
N ILE A 72 -19.07 -34.77 15.39
CA ILE A 72 -18.78 -34.39 16.78
C ILE A 72 -20.03 -34.51 17.64
N ALA A 73 -21.18 -34.02 17.16
CA ALA A 73 -22.45 -34.14 17.86
C ALA A 73 -22.88 -35.60 18.08
N ALA A 74 -22.63 -36.49 17.12
CA ALA A 74 -22.93 -37.91 17.23
C ALA A 74 -21.98 -38.66 18.18
N VAL A 75 -20.76 -38.16 18.41
CA VAL A 75 -19.77 -38.75 19.33
C VAL A 75 -19.97 -38.28 20.78
N LEU A 76 -20.43 -37.03 20.97
CA LEU A 76 -20.70 -36.47 22.29
C LEU A 76 -22.08 -36.89 22.85
N SER A 77 -22.99 -37.28 21.96
CA SER A 77 -24.28 -37.89 22.33
C SER A 77 -24.14 -39.38 22.60
#